data_AF-A0A5A7NJQ7-F1
#
_entry.id   AF-A0A5A7NJQ7-F1
#
_cell.length_a   1.000
_cell.length_b   1.000
_cell.length_c   1.000
_cell.angle_alpha   90.00
_cell.angle_beta   90.00
_cell.angle_gamma   90.00
#
_symmetry.space_group_name_H-M   'P 1'
#
loop_
_entity.id
_entity.type
_entity.pdbx_description
1 polymer ?
#
loop_
_entity_poly.entity_id
_entity_poly.type
_entity_poly.pdbx_seq_one_letter_code
_entity_poly.pdbx_strand_id
1 'polypeptide(L)'
;MVAGLVPSAKISAQTNGQAAQNPNNIPYDLSLTGITGSLKTRLEELSILIKDKKSPPRSYGALRARLERDLKTFEKALRSEGYYNASISHQIDSSQSPVAITMRIFTGKQYKIDLVDLAFPGVLPEETVVEA
;
A
#
# COMPACT_ATOMS: atom_id res chain seq x y z
N MET A 1 -53.79 7.67 41.87
CA MET A 1 -53.80 6.21 41.67
C MET A 1 -54.02 5.95 40.18
N VAL A 2 -53.03 5.30 39.54
CA VAL A 2 -53.01 4.41 38.33
C VAL A 2 -54.00 4.70 37.17
N ALA A 3 -53.71 4.60 35.86
CA ALA A 3 -52.75 3.86 35.03
C ALA A 3 -52.61 4.66 33.69
N GLY A 4 -51.50 4.70 32.95
CA GLY A 4 -50.84 3.59 32.28
C GLY A 4 -51.20 3.57 30.78
N LEU A 5 -50.36 4.17 29.93
CA LEU A 5 -50.25 3.77 28.52
C LEU A 5 -48.90 4.22 27.94
N VAL A 6 -47.96 3.26 27.90
CA VAL A 6 -46.77 3.30 27.06
C VAL A 6 -47.15 2.96 25.62
N PRO A 7 -46.55 3.63 24.64
CA PRO A 7 -46.20 2.96 23.40
C PRO A 7 -44.69 2.81 23.32
N SER A 8 -44.24 1.56 23.29
CA SER A 8 -42.90 1.15 22.89
C SER A 8 -42.63 1.58 21.45
N ALA A 9 -41.90 2.68 21.26
CA ALA A 9 -41.28 2.97 19.97
C ALA A 9 -39.98 2.18 19.88
N LYS A 10 -40.04 1.03 19.20
CA LYS A 10 -38.86 0.31 18.71
C LYS A 10 -38.12 1.24 17.75
N ILE A 11 -37.01 1.83 18.17
CA ILE A 11 -36.05 2.43 17.23
C ILE A 11 -35.17 1.28 16.74
N SER A 12 -35.71 0.60 15.74
CA SER A 12 -35.01 -0.36 14.92
C SER A 12 -33.82 0.31 14.26
N ALA A 13 -32.68 -0.38 14.28
CA ALA A 13 -31.46 -0.02 13.58
C ALA A 13 -31.74 0.39 12.13
N GLN A 14 -31.56 1.68 11.83
CA GLN A 14 -31.33 2.14 10.47
C GLN A 14 -29.83 2.17 10.23
N THR A 15 -29.28 1.00 9.90
CA THR A 15 -27.99 0.89 9.21
C THR A 15 -28.21 1.34 7.77
N ASN A 16 -28.44 2.64 7.57
CA ASN A 16 -28.26 3.24 6.26
C ASN A 16 -26.76 3.42 6.08
N GLY A 17 -26.18 2.61 5.19
CA GLY A 17 -24.78 2.64 4.75
C GLY A 17 -24.45 3.91 3.98
N GLN A 18 -24.64 5.07 4.62
CA GLN A 18 -24.05 6.32 4.21
C GLN A 18 -22.59 6.24 4.65
N ALA A 19 -21.68 6.04 3.69
CA ALA A 19 -20.28 6.32 3.86
C ALA A 19 -20.17 7.76 4.37
N ALA A 20 -20.06 7.92 5.68
CA ALA A 20 -19.92 9.20 6.33
C ALA A 20 -18.64 9.83 5.78
N GLN A 21 -18.83 10.75 4.83
CA GLN A 21 -17.85 11.73 4.43
C GLN A 21 -17.59 12.57 5.68
N ASN A 22 -16.63 12.11 6.49
CA ASN A 22 -16.18 12.86 7.65
C ASN A 22 -15.57 14.16 7.11
N PRO A 23 -16.04 15.35 7.52
CA PRO A 23 -15.56 16.64 7.00
C PRO A 23 -14.08 16.91 7.29
N ASN A 24 -13.39 16.02 8.02
CA ASN A 24 -11.98 16.13 8.39
C ASN A 24 -11.05 15.15 7.65
N ASN A 25 -11.53 14.47 6.58
CA ASN A 25 -10.65 13.62 5.78
C ASN A 25 -9.91 14.45 4.72
N ILE A 26 -8.65 14.11 4.47
CA ILE A 26 -7.81 14.77 3.47
C ILE A 26 -7.85 13.96 2.17
N PRO A 27 -8.60 14.40 1.14
CA PRO A 27 -8.57 13.75 -0.17
C PRO A 27 -7.21 13.98 -0.81
N TYR A 28 -6.75 12.98 -1.56
CA TYR A 28 -5.47 13.04 -2.26
C TYR A 28 -5.56 12.31 -3.60
N ASP A 29 -4.70 12.73 -4.51
CA ASP A 29 -4.43 12.04 -5.77
C ASP A 29 -2.96 11.60 -5.81
N LEU A 30 -2.74 10.37 -6.25
CA LEU A 30 -1.41 9.78 -6.35
C LEU A 30 -1.05 9.57 -7.83
N SER A 31 0.12 10.06 -8.22
CA SER A 31 0.74 9.82 -9.53
C SER A 31 2.04 9.03 -9.37
N LEU A 32 2.10 7.84 -9.98
CA LEU A 32 3.34 7.05 -10.10
C LEU A 32 3.96 7.28 -11.48
N THR A 33 5.24 7.65 -11.49
CA THR A 33 6.00 7.92 -12.72
C THR A 33 7.36 7.21 -12.72
N GLY A 34 7.94 7.04 -13.90
CA GLY A 34 9.26 6.41 -14.08
C GLY A 34 9.25 4.87 -14.19
N ILE A 35 8.06 4.26 -14.20
CA ILE A 35 7.85 2.82 -14.37
C ILE A 35 6.68 2.55 -15.32
N THR A 36 6.72 1.43 -16.02
CA THR A 36 5.69 0.98 -16.97
C THR A 36 5.49 -0.54 -16.89
N GLY A 37 4.48 -1.05 -17.59
CA GLY A 37 4.25 -2.49 -17.73
C GLY A 37 3.91 -3.20 -16.41
N SER A 38 4.35 -4.46 -16.29
CA SER A 38 4.06 -5.34 -15.15
C SER A 38 4.57 -4.79 -13.82
N LEU A 39 5.73 -4.13 -13.82
CA LEU A 39 6.29 -3.52 -12.61
C LEU A 39 5.37 -2.43 -12.06
N LYS A 40 4.79 -1.61 -12.93
CA LYS A 40 3.82 -0.58 -12.52
C LYS A 40 2.60 -1.21 -11.88
N THR A 41 1.98 -2.19 -12.53
CA THR A 41 0.82 -2.91 -12.01
C THR A 41 1.12 -3.52 -10.64
N ARG A 42 2.27 -4.20 -10.50
CA ARG A 42 2.68 -4.82 -9.23
C ARG A 42 2.83 -3.80 -8.10
N LEU A 43 3.40 -2.63 -8.36
CA LEU A 43 3.54 -1.58 -7.34
C LEU A 43 2.19 -0.95 -7.00
N GLU A 44 1.33 -0.73 -7.99
CA GLU A 44 -0.03 -0.23 -7.76
C GLU A 44 -0.85 -1.19 -6.88
N GLU A 45 -0.73 -2.49 -7.12
CA GLU A 45 -1.36 -3.55 -6.32
C GLU A 45 -0.82 -3.62 -4.88
N LEU A 46 0.40 -3.16 -4.62
CA LEU A 46 0.97 -3.15 -3.27
C LEU A 46 0.62 -1.88 -2.49
N SER A 47 0.35 -0.77 -3.18
CA SER A 47 0.11 0.54 -2.57
C SER A 47 -1.12 0.59 -1.67
N ILE A 48 -0.91 0.97 -0.41
CA ILE A 48 -1.99 1.29 0.51
C ILE A 48 -2.69 2.59 0.13
N LEU A 49 -1.95 3.57 -0.43
CA LEU A 49 -2.53 4.83 -0.89
C LEU A 49 -3.56 4.62 -2.01
N ILE A 50 -3.34 3.63 -2.89
CA ILE A 50 -4.31 3.28 -3.94
C ILE A 50 -5.46 2.47 -3.34
N LYS A 51 -5.17 1.43 -2.56
CA LYS A 51 -6.20 0.57 -1.93
C LYS A 51 -7.19 1.35 -1.07
N ASP A 52 -6.68 2.25 -0.23
CA ASP A 52 -7.48 3.00 0.74
C ASP A 52 -7.90 4.37 0.23
N LYS A 53 -7.87 4.63 -1.10
CA LYS A 53 -8.27 5.92 -1.68
C LYS A 53 -9.71 6.30 -1.34
N LYS A 54 -10.60 5.31 -1.20
CA LYS A 54 -12.01 5.50 -0.78
C LYS A 54 -12.17 5.85 0.71
N SER A 55 -11.12 5.67 1.52
CA SER A 55 -11.08 6.00 2.95
C SER A 55 -9.90 6.94 3.24
N PRO A 56 -10.02 8.22 2.84
CA PRO A 56 -8.94 9.19 3.00
C PRO A 56 -8.56 9.38 4.47
N PRO A 57 -7.27 9.63 4.76
CA PRO A 57 -6.78 9.79 6.12
C PRO A 57 -7.33 11.06 6.78
N ARG A 58 -7.44 11.04 8.11
CA ARG A 58 -7.99 12.14 8.92
C ARG A 58 -7.01 13.31 9.16
N SER A 59 -5.77 13.20 8.68
CA SER A 59 -4.73 14.21 8.87
C SER A 59 -3.55 14.05 7.92
N TYR A 60 -2.77 15.12 7.74
CA TYR A 60 -1.55 15.11 6.92
C TYR A 60 -0.49 14.16 7.48
N GLY A 61 -0.38 14.04 8.80
CA GLY A 61 0.52 13.08 9.44
C GLY A 61 0.15 11.63 9.11
N ALA A 62 -1.15 11.32 9.08
CA ALA A 62 -1.62 10.00 8.67
C ALA A 62 -1.41 9.74 7.16
N LEU A 63 -1.57 10.77 6.31
CA LEU A 63 -1.25 10.68 4.89
C LEU A 63 0.24 10.39 4.66
N ARG A 64 1.12 11.13 5.35
CA ARG A 64 2.57 10.92 5.30
C ARG A 64 2.93 9.52 5.79
N ALA A 65 2.35 9.05 6.90
CA ALA A 65 2.60 7.70 7.39
C ALA A 65 2.17 6.61 6.39
N ARG A 66 1.10 6.82 5.61
CA ARG A 66 0.72 5.91 4.51
C ARG A 66 1.75 5.95 3.38
N LEU A 67 2.19 7.14 2.97
CA LEU A 67 3.24 7.30 1.96
C LEU A 67 4.53 6.59 2.37
N GLU A 68 5.02 6.78 3.60
CA GLU A 68 6.23 6.12 4.12
C GLU A 68 6.12 4.57 4.11
N ARG A 69 4.92 4.03 4.34
CA ARG A 69 4.69 2.58 4.22
C ARG A 69 4.74 2.10 2.78
N ASP A 70 4.19 2.87 1.85
CA ASP A 70 4.27 2.58 0.42
C ASP A 70 5.71 2.63 -0.07
N LEU A 71 6.50 3.64 0.32
CA LEU A 71 7.92 3.73 -0.01
C LEU A 71 8.68 2.47 0.42
N LYS A 72 8.53 2.04 1.68
CA LYS A 72 9.17 0.81 2.20
C LYS A 72 8.71 -0.45 1.47
N THR A 73 7.43 -0.51 1.09
CA THR A 73 6.86 -1.67 0.38
C THR A 73 7.39 -1.71 -1.06
N PHE A 74 7.48 -0.55 -1.71
CA PHE A 74 7.98 -0.42 -3.06
C PHE A 74 9.48 -0.72 -3.14
N GLU A 75 10.28 -0.24 -2.19
CA GLU A 75 11.71 -0.60 -2.11
C GLU A 75 11.91 -2.11 -2.02
N LYS A 76 11.12 -2.80 -1.17
CA LYS A 76 11.17 -4.26 -1.08
C LYS A 76 10.77 -4.94 -2.39
N ALA A 77 9.69 -4.48 -3.02
CA ALA A 77 9.23 -5.03 -4.29
C ALA A 77 10.25 -4.82 -5.41
N LEU A 78 10.82 -3.63 -5.54
CA LEU A 78 11.86 -3.29 -6.51
C LEU A 78 13.09 -4.17 -6.34
N ARG A 79 13.55 -4.39 -5.10
CA ARG A 79 14.67 -5.31 -4.83
C ARG A 79 14.33 -6.75 -5.19
N SER A 80 13.10 -7.19 -4.93
CA SER A 80 12.65 -8.55 -5.30
C SER A 80 12.60 -8.77 -6.81
N GLU A 81 12.46 -7.69 -7.60
CA GLU A 81 12.49 -7.69 -9.06
C GLU A 81 13.91 -7.49 -9.62
N GLY A 82 14.93 -7.40 -8.76
CA GLY A 82 16.32 -7.22 -9.15
C GLY A 82 16.77 -5.76 -9.32
N TYR A 83 15.94 -4.77 -8.99
CA TYR A 83 16.31 -3.35 -9.04
C TYR A 83 16.97 -2.88 -7.73
N TYR A 84 18.16 -3.38 -7.44
CA TYR A 84 18.86 -3.11 -6.18
C TYR A 84 19.32 -1.65 -6.02
N ASN A 85 19.55 -0.95 -7.14
CA ASN A 85 19.94 0.46 -7.17
C ASN A 85 18.76 1.38 -7.48
N ALA A 86 17.53 0.91 -7.26
CA ALA A 86 16.37 1.76 -7.45
C ALA A 86 16.32 2.88 -6.39
N SER A 87 15.85 4.05 -6.79
CA SER A 87 15.53 5.15 -5.87
C SER A 87 14.11 5.66 -6.10
N ILE A 88 13.49 6.13 -5.03
CA ILE A 88 12.12 6.65 -5.06
C ILE A 88 12.14 8.08 -4.53
N SER A 89 11.79 9.03 -5.39
CA SER A 89 11.55 10.42 -5.00
C SER A 89 10.06 10.62 -4.77
N HIS A 90 9.69 11.41 -3.76
CA HIS A 90 8.30 11.73 -3.49
C HIS A 90 8.11 13.23 -3.23
N GLN A 91 6.93 13.74 -3.58
CA GLN A 91 6.52 15.11 -3.31
C GLN A 91 5.04 15.13 -2.92
N ILE A 92 4.71 15.93 -1.90
CA ILE A 92 3.34 16.22 -1.49
C ILE A 92 3.11 17.71 -1.73
N ASP A 93 2.14 18.03 -2.58
CA ASP A 93 1.66 19.39 -2.80
C ASP A 93 0.31 19.57 -2.10
N SER A 94 0.34 20.21 -0.94
CA SER A 94 -0.82 20.53 -0.12
C SER A 94 -1.49 21.85 -0.51
N SER A 95 -1.00 22.56 -1.53
CA SER A 95 -1.66 23.77 -2.03
C SER A 95 -2.88 23.46 -2.90
N GLN A 96 -2.97 22.21 -3.38
CA GLN A 96 -4.05 21.70 -4.21
C GLN A 96 -5.09 20.95 -3.37
N SER A 97 -6.35 20.98 -3.81
CA SER A 97 -7.44 20.17 -3.28
C SER A 97 -8.11 19.42 -4.43
N PRO A 98 -7.96 18.09 -4.55
CA PRO A 98 -7.26 17.16 -3.65
C PRO A 98 -5.74 17.39 -3.53
N VAL A 99 -5.15 16.96 -2.41
CA VAL A 99 -3.69 17.02 -2.21
C VAL A 99 -3.00 16.18 -3.27
N ALA A 100 -2.06 16.76 -4.01
CA ALA A 100 -1.35 16.04 -5.06
C ALA A 100 -0.11 15.35 -4.50
N ILE A 101 0.01 14.04 -4.71
CA ILE A 101 1.14 13.22 -4.32
C ILE A 101 1.80 12.68 -5.58
N THR A 102 3.07 12.97 -5.76
CA THR A 102 3.86 12.44 -6.87
C THR A 102 4.93 11.50 -6.32
N MET A 103 4.96 10.27 -6.81
CA MET A 103 6.05 9.32 -6.59
C MET A 103 6.75 9.07 -7.93
N ARG A 104 8.05 9.36 -7.96
CA ARG A 104 8.91 9.13 -9.13
C ARG A 104 9.92 8.05 -8.80
N ILE A 105 9.85 6.96 -9.54
CA ILE A 105 10.68 5.79 -9.33
C ILE A 105 11.75 5.76 -10.42
N PHE A 106 13.01 5.63 -9.99
CA PHE A 106 14.16 5.46 -10.86
C PHE A 106 14.68 4.05 -10.64
N THR A 107 14.40 3.13 -11.56
CA THR A 107 14.72 1.70 -11.39
C THR A 107 16.21 1.39 -11.50
N GLY A 108 16.95 2.15 -12.31
CA GLY A 108 18.35 1.86 -12.61
C GLY A 108 18.50 0.57 -13.45
N LYS A 109 19.60 -0.17 -13.23
CA LYS A 109 19.83 -1.46 -13.88
C LYS A 109 19.12 -2.58 -13.12
N GLN A 110 18.56 -3.52 -13.85
CA GLN A 110 18.09 -4.78 -13.29
C GLN A 110 19.27 -5.75 -13.18
N TYR A 111 19.52 -6.25 -11.97
CA TYR A 111 20.59 -7.21 -11.69
C TYR A 111 20.06 -8.63 -11.83
N LYS A 112 20.93 -9.51 -12.32
CA LYS A 112 20.70 -10.96 -12.34
C LYS A 112 21.62 -11.61 -11.31
N ILE A 113 21.18 -12.75 -10.78
CA ILE A 113 22.04 -13.60 -9.98
C ILE A 113 23.05 -14.24 -10.92
N ASP A 114 24.33 -14.15 -10.58
CA ASP A 114 25.43 -14.68 -11.38
C ASP A 114 25.93 -16.01 -10.78
N LEU A 115 26.45 -15.95 -9.55
CA LEU A 115 26.98 -17.10 -8.83
C LEU A 115 26.32 -17.23 -7.45
N VAL A 116 25.99 -18.46 -7.08
CA VAL A 116 25.44 -18.80 -5.76
C VAL A 116 26.30 -19.91 -5.17
N ASP A 117 27.09 -19.57 -4.15
CA ASP A 117 27.83 -20.56 -3.36
C ASP A 117 26.96 -21.06 -2.22
N LEU A 118 26.73 -22.38 -2.20
CA LEU A 118 25.95 -23.06 -1.17
C LEU A 118 26.91 -23.83 -0.26
N ALA A 119 26.99 -23.43 1.00
CA ALA A 119 27.70 -24.16 2.04
C ALA A 119 26.69 -24.77 3.02
N PHE A 120 26.70 -26.09 3.16
CA PHE A 120 25.88 -26.80 4.12
C PHE A 120 26.69 -27.05 5.40
N PRO A 121 26.29 -26.51 6.56
CA PRO A 121 26.90 -26.92 7.82
C PRO A 121 26.39 -28.31 8.21
N GLY A 122 27.19 -29.35 7.96
CA GLY A 122 26.89 -30.73 8.34
C GLY A 122 27.33 -31.77 7.31
N VAL A 123 26.70 -32.94 7.35
CA VAL A 123 26.79 -33.92 6.25
C VAL A 123 25.99 -33.37 5.06
N LEU A 124 26.63 -33.33 3.89
CA LEU A 124 25.91 -33.10 2.63
C LEU A 124 24.81 -34.16 2.54
N PRO A 125 23.57 -33.78 2.15
CA PRO A 125 22.60 -34.80 1.80
C PRO A 125 23.24 -35.69 0.76
N GLU A 126 23.24 -37.01 0.98
CA GLU A 126 23.71 -37.94 -0.04
C GLU A 126 23.00 -37.57 -1.34
N GLU A 127 23.79 -37.43 -2.41
CA GLU A 127 23.36 -37.05 -3.74
C GLU A 127 22.51 -38.19 -4.34
N THR A 128 21.39 -38.53 -3.69
CA THR A 128 20.36 -39.38 -4.26
C THR A 128 19.68 -38.48 -5.27
N VAL A 129 20.21 -38.51 -6.49
CA VAL A 129 19.55 -38.02 -7.69
C VAL A 129 18.13 -38.58 -7.65
N VAL A 130 17.16 -37.70 -7.40
CA VAL A 130 15.76 -38.05 -7.59
C VAL A 130 15.58 -38.11 -9.10
N GLU A 131 15.84 -39.27 -9.71
CA GLU A 131 15.34 -39.56 -11.05
C GLU A 131 13.81 -39.48 -10.99
N ALA A 132 13.25 -38.54 -11.75
CA ALA A 132 11.82 -38.36 -11.95
C ALA A 132 11.32 -39.21 -13.11
#